data_AF-A0A545AZ02-F1
#
_entry.id   AF-A0A545AZ02-F1
#
_cell.length_a   1.000
_cell.length_b   1.000
_cell.length_c   1.000
_cell.angle_alpha   90.00
_cell.angle_beta   90.00
_cell.angle_gamma   90.00
#
_symmetry.space_group_name_H-M   'P 1'
#
loop_
_entity.id
_entity.type
_entity.pdbx_description
1 polymer ?
#
loop_
_entity_poly.entity_id
_entity_poly.type
_entity_poly.pdbx_seq_one_letter_code
_entity_poly.pdbx_strand_id
1 'polypeptide(L)'
;MVRLQHRDLDVVGITLRPGTLYGALDRLTDDGLVAHDHEEVVDGRLRRYYRLTDQGLDVLGAETERMRRNVKAATDRLRASGRVAGGLA
;
A
#
# COMPACT_ATOMS: atom_id res chain seq x y z
N MET A 1 18.81 -2.92 -1.76
CA MET A 1 18.49 -1.90 -0.74
C MET A 1 17.62 -0.83 -1.38
N VAL A 2 16.30 -1.01 -1.37
CA VAL A 2 15.34 -0.02 -1.91
C VAL A 2 14.93 0.87 -0.75
N ARG A 3 15.30 2.15 -0.82
CA ARG A 3 14.97 3.17 0.19
C ARG A 3 13.61 3.76 -0.17
N LEU A 4 12.54 3.31 0.47
CA LEU A 4 11.22 3.93 0.38
C LEU A 4 11.29 5.25 1.15
N GLN A 5 11.51 6.36 0.44
CA GLN A 5 11.41 7.68 1.07
C GLN A 5 9.94 8.05 1.26
N HIS A 6 9.67 8.82 2.31
CA HIS A 6 8.37 9.25 2.85
C HIS A 6 7.33 9.80 1.82
N ARG A 7 7.72 10.05 0.57
CA ARG A 7 6.89 10.67 -0.49
C ARG A 7 5.91 9.73 -1.19
N ASP A 8 5.95 8.42 -0.98
CA ASP A 8 5.10 7.47 -1.72
C ASP A 8 3.76 7.15 -1.02
N LEU A 9 3.57 7.54 0.25
CA LEU A 9 2.32 7.27 0.97
C LEU A 9 1.15 8.16 0.50
N ASP A 10 1.44 9.29 -0.14
CA ASP A 10 0.43 10.18 -0.74
C ASP A 10 -0.19 9.58 -2.02
N VAL A 11 0.38 8.49 -2.56
CA VAL A 11 -0.12 7.80 -3.76
C VAL A 11 -1.36 6.96 -3.43
N VAL A 12 -1.55 6.60 -2.17
CA VAL A 12 -2.70 5.84 -1.69
C VAL A 12 -3.61 6.81 -0.95
N GLY A 13 -4.75 7.17 -1.53
CA GLY A 13 -5.73 8.12 -0.96
C GLY A 13 -6.45 7.63 0.31
N ILE A 14 -5.72 7.02 1.25
CA ILE A 14 -6.22 6.44 2.49
C ILE A 14 -5.62 7.23 3.66
N THR A 15 -6.49 7.92 4.41
CA THR A 15 -6.13 8.52 5.68
C THR A 15 -6.33 7.50 6.80
N LEU A 16 -5.25 6.98 7.39
CA LEU A 16 -5.32 6.07 8.53
C LEU A 16 -5.28 6.85 9.85
N ARG A 17 -6.10 6.43 10.82
CA ARG A 17 -5.97 6.88 12.21
C ARG A 17 -4.65 6.33 12.79
N PRO A 18 -3.96 7.05 13.70
CA PRO A 18 -2.68 6.61 14.24
C PRO A 18 -2.69 5.18 14.80
N GLY A 19 -3.71 4.81 15.58
CA GLY A 19 -3.81 3.45 16.14
C GLY A 19 -3.95 2.35 15.08
N THR A 20 -4.64 2.63 13.97
CA THR A 20 -4.78 1.69 12.86
C THR A 20 -3.48 1.55 12.07
N LEU A 21 -2.75 2.65 11.88
CA LEU A 21 -1.46 2.64 11.22
C LEU A 21 -0.44 1.82 12.00
N TYR A 22 -0.27 2.10 13.29
CA TYR A 22 0.71 1.37 14.11
C TYR A 22 0.35 -0.11 14.24
N GLY A 23 -0.93 -0.43 14.49
CA GLY A 23 -1.35 -1.84 14.52
C GLY A 23 -1.20 -2.57 13.18
N ALA A 24 -1.16 -1.86 12.05
CA ALA A 24 -0.84 -2.46 10.75
C ALA A 24 0.66 -2.68 10.57
N LEU A 25 1.49 -1.72 10.99
CA LEU A 25 2.95 -1.85 10.93
C LEU A 25 3.47 -2.96 11.85
N ASP A 26 2.89 -3.10 13.05
CA ASP A 26 3.25 -4.18 13.99
C ASP A 26 2.99 -5.54 13.34
N ARG A 27 1.78 -5.77 12.80
CA ARG A 27 1.44 -7.02 12.10
C ARG A 27 2.33 -7.30 10.89
N LEU A 28 2.62 -6.28 10.07
CA LEU A 28 3.51 -6.44 8.91
C LEU A 28 4.95 -6.75 9.34
N THR A 29 5.36 -6.31 10.52
CA THR A 29 6.67 -6.63 11.11
C THR A 29 6.67 -8.05 11.66
N ASP A 30 5.63 -8.46 12.38
CA ASP A 30 5.45 -9.82 12.90
C ASP A 30 5.40 -10.85 11.76
N ASP A 31 4.78 -10.51 10.63
CA ASP A 31 4.72 -11.33 9.41
C ASP A 31 6.04 -11.34 8.61
N GLY A 32 7.03 -10.54 9.02
CA GLY A 32 8.34 -10.44 8.36
C GLY A 32 8.30 -9.72 7.00
N LEU A 33 7.21 -9.03 6.67
CA LEU A 33 7.04 -8.31 5.40
C LEU A 33 7.70 -6.93 5.43
N VAL A 34 7.79 -6.35 6.62
CA VAL A 34 8.42 -5.06 6.87
C VAL A 34 9.44 -5.22 8.00
N ALA A 35 10.48 -4.40 7.99
CA ALA A 35 11.47 -4.33 9.05
C ALA A 35 11.67 -2.88 9.50
N HIS A 36 12.01 -2.70 10.78
CA HIS A 36 12.56 -1.44 11.26
C HIS A 36 13.83 -1.10 10.47
N ASP A 37 13.90 0.14 9.98
CA ASP A 37 15.06 0.65 9.26
C ASP A 37 15.94 1.47 10.19
N HIS A 38 15.37 2.55 10.75
CA HIS A 38 16.05 3.41 11.72
C HIS A 38 15.05 4.28 12.50
N GLU A 39 15.55 4.96 13.51
CA GLU A 39 14.81 5.96 14.28
C GLU A 39 15.48 7.33 14.13
N GLU A 40 14.67 8.39 14.08
CA GLU A 40 15.16 9.76 13.95
C GLU A 40 14.30 10.70 14.80
N VAL A 41 14.92 11.71 15.42
CA VAL A 41 14.18 12.78 16.09
C VAL A 41 13.97 13.92 15.11
N VAL A 42 12.72 14.16 14.74
CA VAL A 42 12.31 15.23 13.84
C VAL A 42 11.36 16.14 14.59
N ASP A 43 11.68 17.43 14.68
CA ASP A 43 10.93 18.44 15.44
C ASP A 43 10.69 18.04 16.91
N GLY A 44 11.71 17.46 17.54
CA GLY A 44 11.65 16.99 18.93
C GLY A 44 10.78 15.75 19.14
N ARG A 45 10.31 15.09 18.07
CA ARG A 45 9.51 13.86 18.14
C ARG A 45 10.25 12.69 17.52
N LEU A 46 10.31 11.57 18.24
CA LEU A 46 10.86 10.32 17.73
C LEU A 46 9.97 9.78 16.60
N ARG A 47 10.57 9.55 15.42
CA ARG A 47 9.95 8.92 14.27
C ARG A 47 10.64 7.59 13.99
N ARG A 48 9.86 6.54 13.78
CA ARG A 48 10.34 5.22 13.38
C ARG A 48 10.14 5.06 11.89
N TYR A 49 11.18 4.69 11.17
CA TYR A 49 11.13 4.37 9.75
C TYR A 49 11.18 2.87 9.54
N TYR A 50 10.47 2.43 8.51
CA TYR A 50 10.30 1.04 8.16
C TYR A 50 10.60 0.85 6.69
N ARG A 51 11.10 -0.34 6.33
CA ARG A 51 11.37 -0.74 4.94
C ARG A 51 10.73 -2.09 4.65
N LEU A 52 10.41 -2.34 3.39
CA LEU A 52 10.05 -3.69 2.96
C LEU A 52 11.25 -4.63 3.09
N THR A 53 10.96 -5.87 3.48
CA THR A 53 11.89 -6.98 3.33
C THR A 53 11.81 -7.53 1.90
N ASP A 54 12.72 -8.43 1.52
CA ASP A 54 12.64 -9.09 0.21
C ASP A 54 11.34 -9.91 0.09
N GLN A 55 10.95 -10.62 1.16
CA GLN A 55 9.65 -11.30 1.25
C GLN A 55 8.49 -10.29 1.12
N GLY A 56 8.59 -9.13 1.77
CA GLY A 56 7.60 -8.06 1.66
C GLY A 56 7.45 -7.52 0.25
N LEU A 57 8.55 -7.39 -0.49
CA LEU A 57 8.54 -7.00 -1.90
C LEU A 57 7.83 -8.04 -2.78
N ASP A 58 8.12 -9.32 -2.57
CA ASP A 58 7.47 -10.41 -3.30
C ASP A 58 5.96 -10.45 -3.04
N VAL A 59 5.56 -10.33 -1.78
CA VAL A 59 4.14 -10.27 -1.38
C VAL A 59 3.47 -9.05 -1.98
N LEU A 60 4.08 -7.86 -1.87
CA LEU A 60 3.53 -6.64 -2.47
C LEU A 60 3.37 -6.78 -3.99
N GLY A 61 4.33 -7.41 -4.67
CA GLY A 61 4.25 -7.70 -6.10
C GLY A 61 3.05 -8.59 -6.45
N ALA A 62 2.87 -9.68 -5.70
CA ALA A 62 1.75 -10.61 -5.89
C ALA A 62 0.39 -9.94 -5.61
N GLU A 63 0.29 -9.15 -4.55
CA GLU A 63 -0.90 -8.37 -4.18
C GLU A 63 -1.27 -7.36 -5.27
N THR A 64 -0.27 -6.62 -5.77
CA THR A 64 -0.46 -5.65 -6.84
C THR A 64 -1.01 -6.32 -8.09
N GLU A 65 -0.45 -7.47 -8.47
CA GLU A 65 -0.91 -8.21 -9.64
C GLU A 65 -2.33 -8.77 -9.45
N ARG A 66 -2.66 -9.24 -8.24
CA ARG A 66 -4.04 -9.63 -7.93
C ARG A 66 -5.01 -8.46 -8.09
N MET A 67 -4.66 -7.27 -7.58
CA MET A 67 -5.49 -6.07 -7.73
C MET A 67 -5.70 -5.71 -9.20
N ARG A 68 -4.66 -5.76 -10.04
CA ARG A 68 -4.77 -5.53 -11.49
C ARG A 68 -5.74 -6.50 -12.15
N ARG A 69 -5.66 -7.79 -11.83
CA ARG A 69 -6.59 -8.81 -12.35
C ARG A 69 -8.04 -8.52 -11.93
N ASN A 70 -8.25 -8.12 -10.68
CA ASN A 70 -9.58 -7.77 -10.17
C ASN A 70 -10.16 -6.56 -10.91
N VAL A 71 -9.37 -5.51 -11.08
CA VAL A 71 -9.77 -4.31 -11.85
C VAL A 71 -10.13 -4.70 -13.27
N LYS A 72 -9.27 -5.46 -13.97
CA LYS A 72 -9.55 -5.93 -15.33
C LYS A 72 -10.88 -6.67 -15.40
N ALA A 73 -11.10 -7.64 -14.52
CA ALA A 73 -12.32 -8.43 -14.52
C ALA A 73 -13.57 -7.58 -14.19
N ALA A 74 -13.46 -6.60 -13.31
CA ALA A 74 -14.53 -5.64 -13.03
C ALA A 74 -14.84 -4.76 -14.25
N THR A 75 -13.81 -4.22 -14.92
CA THR A 75 -13.97 -3.40 -16.12
C THR A 75 -14.63 -4.19 -17.27
N ASP A 76 -14.21 -5.43 -17.50
CA ASP A 76 -14.79 -6.29 -18.55
C ASP A 76 -16.28 -6.56 -18.28
N ARG A 77 -16.66 -6.82 -17.02
CA ARG A 77 -18.07 -6.97 -16.63
C ARG A 77 -18.87 -5.68 -16.79
N LEU A 78 -18.30 -4.53 -16.41
CA LEU A 78 -18.95 -3.23 -16.58
C LEU A 78 -19.25 -2.94 -18.05
N ARG A 79 -18.29 -3.21 -18.94
CA ARG A 79 -18.48 -3.09 -20.40
C ARG A 79 -19.57 -4.02 -20.91
N ALA A 80 -19.56 -5.29 -20.51
CA ALA A 80 -20.57 -6.27 -20.91
C ALA A 80 -21.98 -5.91 -20.40
N SER A 81 -22.09 -5.27 -19.24
CA SER A 81 -23.37 -4.84 -18.66
C SER A 81 -23.95 -3.57 -19.27
N GLY A 82 -23.33 -2.99 -20.30
CA GLY A 82 -23.81 -1.78 -21.00
C GLY A 82 -23.70 -0.47 -20.20
N ARG A 83 -23.27 -0.50 -18.93
CA ARG A 83 -23.23 0.68 -18.05
C ARG A 83 -22.16 1.71 -18.44
N VAL A 84 -21.21 1.36 -19.32
CA VAL A 84 -20.15 2.27 -19.79
C VAL A 84 -20.54 2.98 -21.10
N ALA A 85 -21.62 2.59 -21.77
CA ALA A 85 -22.04 3.15 -23.06
C ALA A 85 -23.05 4.32 -22.96
N GLY A 86 -23.44 4.77 -21.75
CA GLY A 86 -24.50 5.77 -21.56
C GLY A 86 -24.05 7.13 -21.00
N GLY A 87 -22.75 7.42 -20.92
CA GLY A 87 -22.23 8.61 -20.20
C GLY A 87 -21.74 9.78 -21.06
N LEU A 88 -21.88 9.73 -22.38
CA LEU A 88 -21.48 10.82 -23.29
C LEU A 88 -22.58 11.03 -24.35
N ALA A 89 -23.60 11.78 -23.98
CA ALA A 89 -24.52 12.47 -24.88
C ALA A 89 -24.95 13.79 -24.23
#